data_AF-A0AB37YQK3-F1
#
_entry.id   AF-A0AB37YQK3-F1
#
_cell.length_a   1.000
_cell.length_b   1.000
_cell.length_c   1.000
_cell.angle_alpha   90.00
_cell.angle_beta   90.00
_cell.angle_gamma   90.00
#
_symmetry.space_group_name_H-M   'P 1'
#
loop_
_entity.id
_entity.type
_entity.pdbx_description
1 polymer ?
#
loop_
_entity_poly.entity_id
_entity_poly.type
_entity_poly.pdbx_seq_one_letter_code
_entity_poly.pdbx_strand_id
1 'polypeptide(L)'
;MPEEFRKYWYLGTTSSGDPICIIEKQEKIVFLNNSDAYKEVFMNSSIHQFAACLLVYSKMIDKAVEINGEDAFIDNNILECTISWLKEELKKIDDKCVKKGSFWFIEIESLYE
;
A
#
# COMPACT_ATOMS: atom_id res chain seq x y z
N MET A 1 -4.76 -0.40 26.55
CA MET A 1 -4.22 0.27 25.35
C MET A 1 -3.73 1.66 25.78
N PRO A 2 -2.46 1.99 25.55
CA PRO A 2 -1.90 3.32 25.86
C PRO A 2 -2.72 4.45 25.21
N GLU A 3 -2.76 5.62 25.84
CA GLU A 3 -3.60 6.74 25.36
C GLU A 3 -3.26 7.20 23.94
N GLU A 4 -1.98 7.19 23.58
CA GLU A 4 -1.49 7.56 22.26
C GLU A 4 -2.10 6.73 21.11
N PHE A 5 -2.55 5.50 21.41
CA PHE A 5 -3.17 4.64 20.40
C PHE A 5 -4.69 4.75 20.33
N ARG A 6 -5.36 5.44 21.24
CA ARG A 6 -6.84 5.51 21.27
C ARG A 6 -7.45 6.13 20.02
N LYS A 7 -6.69 6.96 19.29
CA LYS A 7 -7.11 7.61 18.05
C LYS A 7 -7.12 6.69 16.83
N TYR A 8 -6.63 5.45 16.96
CA TYR A 8 -6.54 4.50 15.86
C TYR A 8 -7.62 3.43 15.95
N TRP A 9 -8.27 3.17 14.82
CA TRP A 9 -9.14 2.02 14.65
C TRP A 9 -8.42 0.97 13.83
N TYR A 10 -8.22 -0.20 14.42
CA TYR A 10 -7.49 -1.30 13.82
C TYR A 10 -8.23 -1.90 12.61
N LEU A 11 -7.51 -2.13 11.52
CA LEU A 11 -8.02 -2.75 10.29
C LEU A 11 -7.39 -4.11 9.99
N GLY A 12 -6.13 -4.31 10.36
CA GLY A 12 -5.37 -5.51 10.02
C GLY A 12 -3.89 -5.31 10.25
N THR A 13 -3.06 -6.14 9.61
CA THR A 13 -1.60 -6.02 9.66
C THR A 13 -0.98 -6.13 8.27
N THR A 14 0.20 -5.57 8.11
CA THR A 14 1.12 -5.91 7.00
C THR A 14 1.64 -7.34 7.15
N SER A 15 2.38 -7.82 6.15
CA SER A 15 3.08 -9.12 6.21
C SER A 15 4.13 -9.20 7.33
N SER A 16 4.73 -8.07 7.71
CA SER A 16 5.66 -7.92 8.84
C SER A 16 4.95 -7.86 10.20
N GLY A 17 3.62 -7.83 10.23
CA GLY A 17 2.85 -7.71 11.48
C GLY A 17 2.68 -6.27 11.97
N ASP A 18 2.98 -5.27 11.14
CA ASP A 18 2.76 -3.86 11.49
C ASP A 18 1.25 -3.53 11.44
N PRO A 19 0.66 -2.93 12.49
CA PRO A 19 -0.77 -2.62 12.52
C PRO A 19 -1.16 -1.61 11.45
N ILE A 20 -2.17 -1.95 10.65
CA ILE A 20 -2.86 -1.04 9.71
C ILE A 20 -4.08 -0.46 10.43
N CYS A 21 -4.22 0.85 10.40
CA CYS A 21 -5.18 1.59 11.20
C CYS A 21 -5.86 2.73 10.41
N ILE A 22 -7.09 3.06 10.79
CA ILE A 22 -7.76 4.33 10.47
C ILE A 22 -7.47 5.33 11.58
N ILE A 23 -7.13 6.57 11.23
CA ILE A 23 -7.10 7.68 12.21
C ILE A 23 -8.52 8.25 12.37
N GLU A 24 -9.14 8.03 13.53
CA GLU A 24 -10.59 8.26 13.83
C GLU A 24 -11.17 9.57 13.29
N LYS A 25 -10.43 10.68 13.33
CA LYS A 25 -10.93 12.00 12.89
C LYS A 25 -10.53 12.40 11.47
N GLN A 26 -9.56 11.71 10.90
CA GLN A 26 -8.96 12.06 9.61
C GLN A 26 -9.35 11.07 8.53
N GLU A 27 -9.85 9.90 8.92
CA GLU A 27 -10.22 8.75 8.06
C GLU A 27 -9.08 8.21 7.19
N LYS A 28 -7.86 8.72 7.40
CA LYS A 28 -6.65 8.27 6.71
C LYS A 28 -6.27 6.88 7.18
N ILE A 29 -5.77 6.11 6.23
CA ILE A 29 -5.19 4.80 6.46
C ILE A 29 -3.68 4.96 6.62
N VAL A 30 -3.17 4.43 7.72
CA VAL A 30 -1.74 4.39 8.03
C VAL A 30 -1.37 3.00 8.51
N PHE A 31 -0.11 2.62 8.39
CA PHE A 31 0.42 1.55 9.23
C PHE A 31 1.37 2.13 10.28
N LEU A 32 1.47 1.46 11.42
CA LEU A 32 2.36 1.83 12.52
C LEU A 32 3.60 0.95 12.45
N ASN A 33 4.74 1.52 12.10
CA ASN A 33 5.98 0.76 11.93
C ASN A 33 6.54 0.32 13.29
N ASN A 34 6.39 -0.96 13.64
CA ASN A 34 6.83 -1.50 14.92
C ASN A 34 8.36 -1.45 15.09
N SER A 35 9.11 -1.44 13.98
CA SER A 35 10.57 -1.37 13.96
C SER A 35 11.11 0.06 14.12
N ASP A 36 10.25 1.07 13.99
CA ASP A 36 10.58 2.50 14.11
C ASP A 36 9.61 3.20 15.07
N ALA A 37 9.56 2.71 16.32
CA ALA A 37 8.80 3.30 17.42
C ALA A 37 7.32 3.63 17.08
N TYR A 38 6.64 2.76 16.32
CA TYR A 38 5.26 2.94 15.85
C TYR A 38 5.04 4.21 15.03
N LYS A 39 6.07 4.67 14.31
CA LYS A 39 5.96 5.79 13.39
C LYS A 39 4.85 5.56 12.38
N GLU A 40 3.99 6.56 12.24
CA GLU A 40 2.92 6.56 11.25
C GLU A 40 3.50 6.63 9.84
N VAL A 41 3.19 5.63 9.02
CA VAL A 41 3.47 5.63 7.59
C VAL A 41 2.17 5.71 6.82
N PHE A 42 2.06 6.72 5.96
CA PHE A 42 0.85 7.00 5.20
C PHE A 42 0.59 5.92 4.15
N MET A 43 -0.63 5.39 4.11
CA MET A 43 -1.09 4.49 3.06
C MET A 43 -2.07 5.21 2.13
N ASN A 44 -3.20 5.68 2.65
CA ASN A 44 -4.25 6.29 1.84
C ASN A 44 -5.03 7.37 2.61
N SER A 45 -5.65 8.26 1.84
CA SER A 45 -6.41 9.40 2.36
C SER A 45 -7.78 9.01 2.92
N SER A 46 -8.33 7.85 2.53
CA SER A 46 -9.60 7.31 3.02
C SER A 46 -9.69 5.79 2.83
N ILE A 47 -10.66 5.15 3.51
CA ILE A 47 -10.96 3.71 3.35
C ILE A 47 -11.39 3.37 1.92
N HIS A 48 -12.16 4.24 1.26
CA HIS A 48 -12.59 4.03 -0.12
C HIS A 48 -11.42 4.03 -1.09
N GLN A 49 -10.49 4.97 -0.91
CA GLN A 49 -9.27 5.03 -1.72
C GLN A 49 -8.36 3.85 -1.45
N PHE A 50 -8.23 3.42 -0.19
CA PHE A 50 -7.47 2.22 0.15
C PHE A 50 -8.03 0.97 -0.54
N ALA A 51 -9.34 0.74 -0.47
CA ALA A 51 -9.99 -0.38 -1.15
C ALA A 51 -9.79 -0.33 -2.67
N ALA A 52 -9.90 0.85 -3.28
CA ALA A 52 -9.65 1.03 -4.71
C ALA A 52 -8.19 0.76 -5.09
N CYS A 53 -7.23 1.21 -4.29
CA CYS A 53 -5.80 0.93 -4.50
C CYS A 53 -5.50 -0.58 -4.41
N LEU A 54 -6.07 -1.29 -3.43
CA LEU A 54 -5.94 -2.75 -3.31
C LEU A 54 -6.48 -3.47 -4.54
N LEU A 55 -7.62 -3.04 -5.08
CA LEU A 55 -8.19 -3.62 -6.29
C LEU A 55 -7.30 -3.40 -7.52
N VAL A 56 -6.71 -2.20 -7.66
CA VAL A 56 -5.75 -1.92 -8.74
C VAL A 56 -4.50 -2.78 -8.59
N TYR A 57 -3.99 -2.93 -7.38
CA TYR A 57 -2.83 -3.78 -7.11
C TYR A 57 -3.11 -5.26 -7.45
N SER A 58 -4.28 -5.78 -7.08
CA SER A 58 -4.72 -7.12 -7.49
C SER A 58 -4.72 -7.29 -9.00
N LYS A 59 -5.24 -6.30 -9.75
CA LYS A 59 -5.22 -6.33 -11.23
C LYS A 59 -3.83 -6.27 -11.82
N MET A 60 -2.88 -5.64 -11.13
CA MET A 60 -1.48 -5.64 -11.54
C MET A 60 -0.89 -7.04 -11.45
N ILE A 61 -1.18 -7.78 -10.38
CA ILE A 61 -0.77 -9.19 -10.23
C ILE A 61 -1.36 -10.03 -11.35
N ASP A 62 -2.66 -9.89 -11.63
CA ASP A 62 -3.32 -10.61 -12.73
C ASP A 62 -2.63 -10.33 -14.07
N LYS A 63 -2.30 -9.05 -14.35
CA LYS A 63 -1.56 -8.64 -15.56
C LYS A 63 -0.16 -9.23 -15.62
N ALA A 64 0.56 -9.27 -14.50
CA ALA A 64 1.89 -9.86 -14.45
C ALA A 64 1.83 -11.36 -14.77
N VAL A 65 0.85 -12.07 -14.20
CA VAL A 65 0.63 -13.50 -14.43
C VAL A 65 0.24 -13.78 -15.88
N GLU A 66 -0.67 -13.00 -16.47
CA GLU A 66 -1.07 -13.15 -17.88
C GLU A 66 0.11 -13.00 -18.85
N ILE A 67 1.07 -12.14 -18.53
CA ILE A 67 2.19 -11.82 -19.44
C ILE A 67 3.39 -12.74 -19.23
N ASN A 68 3.73 -13.04 -17.97
CA ASN A 68 5.00 -13.69 -17.60
C ASN A 68 4.82 -15.04 -16.87
N GLY A 69 3.58 -15.53 -16.71
CA GLY A 69 3.27 -16.82 -16.08
C GLY A 69 2.96 -16.71 -14.58
N GLU A 70 2.49 -17.81 -13.98
CA GLU A 70 1.95 -17.84 -12.60
C GLU A 70 2.94 -17.35 -11.53
N ASP A 71 4.24 -17.58 -11.72
CA ASP A 71 5.28 -17.17 -10.77
C ASP A 71 5.79 -15.73 -10.99
N ALA A 72 5.26 -15.00 -11.99
CA ALA A 72 5.77 -13.69 -12.39
C ALA A 72 5.84 -12.67 -11.25
N PHE A 73 4.85 -12.68 -10.35
CA PHE A 73 4.86 -11.80 -9.18
C PHE A 73 5.85 -12.27 -8.11
N ILE A 74 5.98 -13.59 -7.91
CA ILE A 74 6.89 -14.19 -6.90
C ILE A 74 8.35 -13.95 -7.29
N ASP A 75 8.66 -14.05 -8.58
CA ASP A 75 10.00 -13.86 -9.15
C ASP A 75 10.33 -12.38 -9.41
N ASN A 76 9.45 -11.45 -9.03
CA ASN A 76 9.52 -10.02 -9.36
C ASN A 76 9.69 -9.73 -10.86
N ASN A 77 9.24 -10.65 -11.72
CA ASN A 77 9.31 -10.54 -13.16
C ASN A 77 8.09 -9.77 -13.67
N ILE A 78 8.04 -8.48 -13.37
CA ILE A 78 6.95 -7.59 -13.78
C ILE A 78 7.50 -6.59 -14.80
N LEU A 79 6.82 -6.48 -15.95
CA LEU A 79 7.23 -5.52 -16.96
C LEU A 79 7.13 -4.08 -16.43
N GLU A 80 8.13 -3.26 -16.74
CA GLU A 80 8.18 -1.84 -16.36
C GLU A 80 6.94 -1.05 -16.83
N CYS A 81 6.35 -1.42 -17.97
CA CYS A 81 5.11 -0.80 -18.46
C CYS A 81 3.91 -1.10 -17.54
N THR A 82 3.87 -2.30 -16.93
CA THR A 82 2.86 -2.71 -15.95
C THR A 82 3.04 -1.98 -14.63
N ILE A 83 4.28 -1.80 -14.17
CA ILE A 83 4.59 -1.03 -12.96
C ILE A 83 4.25 0.46 -13.15
N SER A 84 4.59 1.01 -14.32
CA SER A 84 4.25 2.40 -14.68
C SER A 84 2.74 2.60 -14.73
N TRP A 85 1.99 1.64 -15.29
CA TRP A 85 0.53 1.64 -15.29
C TRP A 85 -0.03 1.62 -13.87
N LEU A 86 0.47 0.74 -13.00
CA LEU A 86 0.06 0.67 -11.59
C LEU A 86 0.24 2.04 -10.90
N LYS A 87 1.41 2.66 -11.04
CA LYS A 87 1.72 3.96 -10.43
C LYS A 87 0.74 5.06 -10.85
N GLU A 88 0.41 5.13 -12.14
CA GLU A 88 -0.55 6.12 -12.64
C GLU A 88 -1.99 5.84 -12.16
N GLU A 89 -2.41 4.58 -12.08
CA GLU A 89 -3.74 4.22 -11.56
C GLU A 89 -3.87 4.53 -10.07
N LEU A 90 -2.86 4.21 -9.25
CA LEU A 90 -2.85 4.56 -7.83
C LEU A 90 -2.88 6.08 -7.63
N LYS A 91 -2.12 6.83 -8.43
CA LYS A 91 -2.12 8.30 -8.39
C LYS A 91 -3.48 8.91 -8.72
N LYS A 92 -4.25 8.33 -9.65
CA LYS A 92 -5.62 8.77 -9.97
C LYS A 92 -6.58 8.57 -8.80
N ILE A 93 -6.41 7.48 -8.05
CA ILE A 93 -7.23 7.17 -6.88
C ILE A 93 -6.86 8.08 -5.71
N ASP A 94 -5.55 8.22 -5.44
CA ASP A 94 -5.01 9.04 -4.36
C ASP A 94 -3.58 9.51 -4.68
N ASP A 95 -3.44 10.74 -5.17
CA ASP A 95 -2.14 11.37 -5.46
C ASP A 95 -1.15 11.29 -4.28
N LYS A 96 -1.64 11.37 -3.05
CA LYS A 96 -0.75 11.37 -1.88
C LYS A 96 -0.15 10.00 -1.62
N CYS A 97 -0.80 8.93 -2.08
CA CYS A 97 -0.40 7.56 -1.80
C CYS A 97 0.87 7.14 -2.56
N VAL A 98 1.25 7.88 -3.61
CA VAL A 98 2.48 7.62 -4.39
C VAL A 98 3.62 8.60 -4.07
N LYS A 99 3.47 9.43 -3.03
CA LYS A 99 4.51 10.39 -2.62
C LYS A 99 5.62 9.69 -1.86
N LYS A 100 6.85 10.19 -1.99
CA LYS A 100 8.03 9.62 -1.33
C LYS A 100 7.79 9.37 0.17
N GLY A 101 8.09 8.15 0.61
CA GLY A 101 7.94 7.73 2.02
C GLY A 101 6.55 7.27 2.43
N SER A 102 5.57 7.27 1.51
CA SER A 102 4.31 6.54 1.70
C SER A 102 4.50 5.05 1.44
N PHE A 103 3.55 4.25 1.91
CA PHE A 103 3.53 2.81 1.71
C PHE A 103 3.59 2.44 0.23
N TRP A 104 2.68 2.93 -0.61
CA TRP A 104 2.64 2.52 -2.02
C TRP A 104 3.84 3.02 -2.81
N PHE A 105 4.45 4.14 -2.43
CA PHE A 105 5.72 4.54 -3.02
C PHE A 105 6.80 3.47 -2.78
N ILE A 106 6.94 2.99 -1.53
CA ILE A 106 7.93 1.96 -1.19
C ILE A 106 7.61 0.65 -1.92
N GLU A 107 6.35 0.23 -1.92
CA GLU A 107 5.90 -0.99 -2.62
C GLU A 107 6.15 -0.93 -4.13
N ILE A 108 5.95 0.23 -4.78
CA ILE A 108 6.22 0.37 -6.21
C ILE A 108 7.73 0.30 -6.49
N GLU A 109 8.55 0.95 -5.67
CA GLU A 109 10.00 0.94 -5.87
C GLU A 109 10.60 -0.46 -5.69
N SER A 110 10.06 -1.28 -4.78
CA SER A 110 10.50 -2.68 -4.63
C SER A 110 10.17 -3.58 -5.82
N LEU A 111 9.22 -3.20 -6.68
CA LEU A 111 8.94 -3.96 -7.91
C LEU A 111 9.99 -3.74 -9.01
N TYR A 112 10.92 -2.79 -8.82
CA TYR A 112 12.04 -2.55 -9.74
C TYR A 112 13.34 -3.25 -9.32
N GLU A 113 13.38 -3.90 -8.15
CA GLU A 113 14.57 -4.59 -7.60
C GLU A 113 14.71 -6.03 -8.13
#